data_AF-A0A966EVX8-F1
#
_entry.id   AF-A0A966EVX8-F1
#
_cell.length_a   1.000
_cell.length_b   1.000
_cell.length_c   1.000
_cell.angle_alpha   90.00
_cell.angle_beta   90.00
_cell.angle_gamma   90.00
#
_symmetry.space_group_name_H-M   'P 1'
#
loop_
_entity.id
_entity.type
_entity.pdbx_description
1 polymer ?
#
loop_
_entity_poly.entity_id
_entity_poly.type
_entity_poly.pdbx_seq_one_letter_code
_entity_poly.pdbx_strand_id
1 'polypeptide(L)'
;MIIESLLDTDIYKLSMMQAVLHQFPGAEVEYRFKCRTPGVDLRPLRQELERQIEQLCSLRMDPEDLNFLASQRYFKRDFIEFLRLFHLQSRFIEIGEDNDQLAITIRGPWLHTILFEVPLLAIVSELYTRRSHPDANLNEARRRLAEKIGQVRALDRPDEFIFADFGTRRRYSRAWHDEVVTVLAREIPSSLRGTSNVRLARDLGLVPIGTMAHEFIQAAQALG
;
A
#
# COMPACT_ATOMS: atom_id res chain seq x y z
N MET A 1 -10.24 0.20 -12.45
CA MET A 1 -9.57 0.95 -11.37
C MET A 1 -8.78 -0.06 -10.56
N ILE A 2 -7.52 0.21 -10.24
CA ILE A 2 -6.66 -0.72 -9.48
C ILE A 2 -6.82 -0.49 -7.97
N ILE A 3 -6.90 0.78 -7.56
CA ILE A 3 -7.12 1.19 -6.17
C ILE A 3 -8.54 1.71 -6.06
N GLU A 4 -9.37 1.07 -5.24
CA GLU A 4 -10.79 1.42 -5.08
C GLU A 4 -11.13 2.03 -3.71
N SER A 5 -10.18 2.00 -2.76
CA SER A 5 -10.33 2.61 -1.43
C SER A 5 -9.00 3.21 -0.99
N LEU A 6 -9.03 4.33 -0.24
CA LEU A 6 -7.85 4.90 0.40
C LEU A 6 -7.32 4.03 1.55
N LEU A 7 -8.08 3.02 2.01
CA LEU A 7 -7.59 1.99 2.92
C LEU A 7 -6.79 0.89 2.23
N ASP A 8 -6.75 0.84 0.89
CA ASP A 8 -5.87 -0.07 0.14
C ASP A 8 -4.41 0.45 0.15
N THR A 9 -3.88 0.59 1.36
CA THR A 9 -2.57 1.11 1.72
C THR A 9 -2.07 0.41 2.97
N ASP A 10 -0.80 0.62 3.32
CA ASP A 10 -0.22 0.02 4.52
C ASP A 10 -0.48 0.90 5.77
N ILE A 11 -0.85 0.30 6.91
CA ILE A 11 -1.24 1.04 8.14
C ILE A 11 -0.19 2.02 8.63
N TYR A 12 1.11 1.72 8.42
CA TYR A 12 2.19 2.60 8.86
C TYR A 12 2.09 3.98 8.19
N LYS A 13 1.55 4.06 6.96
CA LYS A 13 1.31 5.33 6.27
C LYS A 13 0.32 6.23 6.99
N LEU A 14 -0.78 5.66 7.48
CA LEU A 14 -1.77 6.42 8.26
C LEU A 14 -1.24 6.79 9.64
N SER A 15 -0.55 5.88 10.33
CA SER A 15 0.03 6.17 11.65
C SER A 15 1.11 7.26 11.59
N MET A 16 1.98 7.24 10.57
CA MET A 16 2.95 8.30 10.34
C MET A 16 2.26 9.59 9.90
N MET A 17 1.25 9.54 9.03
CA MET A 17 0.50 10.73 8.61
C MET A 17 -0.13 11.46 9.80
N GLN A 18 -0.66 10.73 10.79
CA GLN A 18 -1.11 11.33 12.04
C GLN A 18 0.03 12.02 12.79
N ALA A 19 1.20 11.38 12.89
CA ALA A 19 2.36 11.99 13.52
C ALA A 19 2.80 13.27 12.79
N VAL A 20 2.76 13.27 11.45
CA VAL A 20 3.03 14.46 10.63
C VAL A 20 2.02 15.56 10.91
N LEU A 21 0.72 15.25 10.97
CA LEU A 21 -0.31 16.24 11.30
C LEU A 21 -0.03 16.92 12.65
N HIS A 22 0.36 16.14 13.67
CA HIS A 22 0.53 16.64 15.03
C HIS A 22 1.88 17.31 15.30
N GLN A 23 2.94 16.90 14.61
CA GLN A 23 4.32 17.34 14.92
C GLN A 23 4.92 18.20 13.81
N PHE A 24 4.58 17.93 12.54
CA PHE A 24 5.24 18.53 11.37
C PHE A 24 4.24 18.98 10.29
N PRO A 25 3.16 19.72 10.63
CA PRO A 25 2.10 20.04 9.67
C PRO A 25 2.58 20.93 8.50
N GLY A 26 3.66 21.70 8.69
CA GLY A 26 4.27 22.56 7.67
C GLY A 26 5.45 21.95 6.92
N ALA A 27 5.75 20.66 7.12
CA ALA A 27 6.87 20.00 6.46
C ALA A 27 6.60 19.81 4.95
N GLU A 28 7.59 20.14 4.12
CA GLU A 28 7.59 19.90 2.68
C GLU A 28 8.55 18.75 2.35
N VAL A 29 8.17 17.89 1.41
CA VAL A 29 8.96 16.71 1.03
C VAL A 29 8.95 16.49 -0.47
N GLU A 30 9.92 15.70 -0.94
CA GLU A 30 9.97 15.18 -2.29
C GLU A 30 10.22 13.67 -2.27
N TYR A 31 9.38 12.91 -2.97
CA TYR A 31 9.58 11.49 -3.23
C TYR A 31 9.89 11.28 -4.71
N ARG A 32 10.78 10.33 -5.01
CA ARG A 32 11.09 9.93 -6.39
C ARG A 32 10.89 8.43 -6.56
N PHE A 33 10.14 8.05 -7.59
CA PHE A 33 10.04 6.67 -8.02
C PHE A 33 11.35 6.21 -8.66
N LYS A 34 11.73 4.95 -8.42
CA LYS A 34 12.88 4.31 -9.05
C LYS A 34 12.60 2.85 -9.36
N CYS A 35 12.56 2.49 -10.63
CA CYS A 35 12.67 1.10 -11.06
C CYS A 35 14.11 0.64 -10.84
N ARG A 36 14.30 -0.47 -10.11
CA ARG A 36 15.64 -1.02 -9.82
C ARG A 36 15.94 -2.28 -10.64
N THR A 37 14.96 -2.79 -11.39
CA THR A 37 15.13 -4.01 -12.19
C THR A 37 15.77 -3.64 -13.52
N PRO A 38 16.98 -4.15 -13.83
CA PRO A 38 17.64 -3.87 -15.11
C PRO A 38 16.79 -4.35 -16.29
N GLY A 39 16.78 -3.58 -17.37
CA GLY A 39 16.11 -3.95 -18.63
C GLY A 39 14.58 -3.86 -18.62
N VAL A 40 13.95 -3.43 -17.52
CA VAL A 40 12.51 -3.22 -17.47
C VAL A 40 12.18 -1.80 -17.92
N ASP A 41 11.44 -1.68 -19.01
CA ASP A 41 10.91 -0.40 -19.51
C ASP A 41 9.46 -0.18 -19.06
N LEU A 42 9.25 0.83 -18.22
CA LEU A 42 7.94 1.22 -17.69
C LEU A 42 7.33 2.43 -18.42
N ARG A 43 8.06 3.11 -19.32
CA ARG A 43 7.54 4.27 -20.07
C ARG A 43 6.23 3.97 -20.80
N PRO A 44 6.03 2.78 -21.39
CA PRO A 44 4.77 2.46 -22.05
C PRO A 44 3.54 2.37 -21.12
N LEU A 45 3.72 2.42 -19.80
CA LEU A 45 2.62 2.45 -18.83
C LEU A 45 2.09 3.86 -18.58
N ARG A 46 2.77 4.91 -19.04
CA ARG A 46 2.51 6.32 -18.69
C ARG A 46 1.05 6.72 -18.79
N GLN A 47 0.42 6.54 -19.96
CA GLN A 47 -0.96 6.98 -20.19
C GLN A 47 -1.95 6.31 -19.22
N GLU A 48 -1.80 5.00 -19.00
CA GLU A 48 -2.69 4.28 -18.10
C GLU A 48 -2.39 4.61 -16.62
N LEU A 49 -1.13 4.86 -16.29
CA LEU A 49 -0.72 5.33 -14.97
C LEU A 49 -1.32 6.70 -14.64
N GLU A 50 -1.27 7.66 -15.56
CA GLU A 50 -1.91 8.99 -15.42
C GLU A 50 -3.41 8.83 -15.11
N ARG A 51 -4.11 7.97 -15.85
CA ARG A 51 -5.53 7.65 -15.62
C ARG A 51 -5.78 7.02 -14.24
N GLN A 52 -4.92 6.09 -13.80
CA GLN A 52 -5.04 5.48 -12.48
C GLN A 52 -4.76 6.49 -11.34
N ILE A 53 -3.90 7.48 -11.56
CA ILE A 53 -3.60 8.54 -10.58
C ILE A 53 -4.76 9.53 -10.48
N GLU A 54 -5.38 9.92 -11.60
CA GLU A 54 -6.60 10.74 -11.60
C GLU A 54 -7.72 10.06 -10.81
N GLN A 55 -7.88 8.76 -11.04
CA GLN A 55 -8.78 7.89 -10.30
C GLN A 55 -8.45 7.82 -8.81
N LEU A 56 -7.18 7.64 -8.45
CA LEU A 56 -6.72 7.65 -7.06
C LEU A 56 -7.02 8.98 -6.35
N CYS A 57 -6.85 10.11 -7.04
CA CYS A 57 -7.11 11.45 -6.50
C CYS A 57 -8.59 11.78 -6.32
N SER A 58 -9.49 11.06 -6.99
CA SER A 58 -10.93 11.23 -6.82
C SER A 58 -11.49 10.49 -5.59
N LEU A 59 -10.74 9.54 -5.02
CA LEU A 59 -11.17 8.77 -3.86
C LEU A 59 -11.33 9.63 -2.60
N ARG A 60 -12.24 9.19 -1.73
CA ARG A 60 -12.46 9.69 -0.37
C ARG A 60 -12.65 8.49 0.54
N MET A 61 -12.33 8.63 1.81
CA MET A 61 -12.69 7.62 2.81
C MET A 61 -14.19 7.74 3.11
N ASP A 62 -14.90 6.63 3.03
CA ASP A 62 -16.31 6.58 3.38
C ASP A 62 -16.51 6.51 4.92
N PRO A 63 -17.75 6.63 5.43
CA PRO A 63 -18.00 6.53 6.86
C PRO A 63 -17.56 5.19 7.49
N GLU A 64 -17.60 4.08 6.76
CA GLU A 64 -17.19 2.77 7.27
C GLU A 64 -15.67 2.67 7.38
N ASP A 65 -14.93 3.19 6.39
CA ASP A 65 -13.48 3.36 6.43
C ASP A 65 -13.07 4.14 7.71
N LEU A 66 -13.71 5.29 7.93
CA LEU A 66 -13.41 6.17 9.06
C LEU A 66 -13.77 5.54 10.40
N ASN A 67 -14.90 4.83 10.49
CA ASN A 67 -15.29 4.13 11.70
C ASN A 67 -14.32 3.00 12.06
N PHE A 68 -13.83 2.26 11.05
CA PHE A 68 -12.83 1.23 11.25
C PHE A 68 -11.53 1.84 11.79
N LEU A 69 -11.06 2.94 11.21
CA LEU A 69 -9.88 3.65 11.70
C LEU A 69 -10.09 4.22 13.12
N ALA A 70 -11.25 4.83 13.40
CA ALA A 70 -11.57 5.38 14.72
C ALA A 70 -11.64 4.29 15.81
N SER A 71 -11.94 3.05 15.45
CA SER A 71 -11.91 1.92 16.39
C SER A 71 -10.48 1.51 16.82
N GLN A 72 -9.45 1.95 16.09
CA GLN A 72 -8.07 1.69 16.46
C GLN A 72 -7.64 2.64 17.59
N ARG A 73 -7.23 2.07 18.72
CA ARG A 73 -6.89 2.79 19.97
C ARG A 73 -5.87 3.94 19.85
N TYR A 74 -5.11 3.99 18.77
CA TYR A 74 -4.01 4.92 18.55
C TYR A 74 -4.31 6.03 17.53
N PHE A 75 -5.45 5.98 16.82
CA PHE A 75 -5.89 7.10 15.99
C PHE A 75 -6.72 8.08 16.81
N LYS A 76 -6.33 9.36 16.77
CA LYS A 76 -6.99 10.45 17.49
C LYS A 76 -8.15 11.00 16.67
N ARG A 77 -9.17 11.48 17.36
CA ARG A 77 -10.41 11.99 16.74
C ARG A 77 -10.16 13.10 15.72
N ASP A 78 -9.26 14.03 16.02
CA ASP A 78 -8.90 15.14 15.12
C ASP A 78 -8.27 14.65 13.81
N PHE A 79 -7.43 13.60 13.88
CA PHE A 79 -6.90 12.95 12.69
C PHE A 79 -8.00 12.26 11.86
N ILE A 80 -8.97 11.60 12.51
CA ILE A 80 -10.12 11.01 11.80
C ILE A 80 -10.96 12.09 11.10
N GLU A 81 -11.20 13.23 11.74
CA GLU A 81 -11.91 14.35 11.10
C GLU A 81 -11.11 14.98 9.96
N PHE A 82 -9.78 15.03 10.07
CA PHE A 82 -8.93 15.42 8.96
C PHE A 82 -9.07 14.44 7.78
N LEU A 83 -9.03 13.12 8.03
CA LEU A 83 -9.20 12.09 7.00
C LEU A 83 -10.56 12.14 6.30
N ARG A 84 -11.62 12.60 6.99
CA ARG A 84 -12.96 12.80 6.41
C ARG A 84 -12.96 13.79 5.24
N LEU A 85 -12.13 14.82 5.32
CA LEU A 85 -12.00 15.85 4.28
C LEU A 85 -10.86 15.56 3.32
N PHE A 86 -9.97 14.64 3.70
CA PHE A 86 -8.75 14.35 2.97
C PHE A 86 -9.02 13.75 1.60
N HIS A 87 -8.21 14.19 0.65
CA HIS A 87 -7.98 13.46 -0.59
C HIS A 87 -6.62 13.79 -1.18
N LEU A 88 -6.15 12.87 -2.01
CA LEU A 88 -4.95 13.07 -2.80
C LEU A 88 -5.20 14.10 -3.89
N GLN A 89 -4.17 14.89 -4.20
CA GLN A 89 -4.26 15.98 -5.16
C GLN A 89 -3.24 15.78 -6.28
N SER A 90 -3.70 15.70 -7.52
CA SER A 90 -2.86 15.45 -8.69
C SER A 90 -1.80 16.53 -8.94
N ARG A 91 -2.00 17.75 -8.41
CA ARG A 91 -1.00 18.83 -8.50
C ARG A 91 0.35 18.52 -7.84
N PHE A 92 0.40 17.54 -6.93
CA PHE A 92 1.63 17.18 -6.23
C PHE A 92 2.41 16.07 -6.92
N ILE A 93 1.91 15.51 -8.03
CA ILE A 93 2.56 14.40 -8.74
C ILE A 93 2.87 14.79 -10.18
N GLU A 94 4.12 14.59 -10.56
CA GLU A 94 4.64 14.83 -11.90
C GLU A 94 5.11 13.50 -12.48
N ILE A 95 4.67 13.19 -13.70
CA ILE A 95 5.09 12.00 -14.44
C ILE A 95 5.83 12.47 -15.68
N GLY A 96 7.03 11.94 -15.85
CA GLY A 96 7.89 12.27 -16.97
C GLY A 96 8.83 11.12 -17.28
N GLU A 97 9.94 11.48 -17.90
CA GLU A 97 10.99 10.55 -18.27
C GLU A 97 12.33 11.14 -17.83
N ASP A 98 13.20 10.27 -17.30
CA ASP A 98 14.58 10.62 -16.94
C ASP A 98 15.47 9.44 -17.35
N ASN A 99 16.55 9.73 -18.08
CA ASN A 99 17.49 8.72 -18.58
C ASN A 99 16.81 7.50 -19.25
N ASP A 100 15.88 7.74 -20.17
CA ASP A 100 15.10 6.70 -20.87
C ASP A 100 14.30 5.77 -19.93
N GLN A 101 13.93 6.26 -18.75
CA GLN A 101 13.12 5.53 -17.77
C GLN A 101 11.91 6.37 -17.35
N LEU A 102 10.83 5.70 -16.93
CA LEU A 102 9.67 6.35 -16.32
C LEU A 102 10.11 7.05 -15.02
N ALA A 103 9.91 8.36 -14.94
CA ALA A 103 10.15 9.16 -13.76
C ALA A 103 8.81 9.58 -13.14
N ILE A 104 8.68 9.42 -11.82
CA ILE A 104 7.54 9.93 -11.06
C ILE A 104 8.11 10.68 -9.86
N THR A 105 7.73 11.95 -9.75
CA THR A 105 8.12 12.82 -8.65
C THR A 105 6.87 13.26 -7.91
N ILE A 106 6.88 13.14 -6.59
CA ILE A 106 5.82 13.67 -5.75
C ILE A 106 6.43 14.77 -4.89
N ARG A 107 5.91 16.00 -4.97
CA ARG A 107 6.43 17.16 -4.22
C ARG A 107 5.28 17.94 -3.60
N GLY A 108 5.42 18.29 -2.33
CA GLY A 108 4.45 19.11 -1.60
C GLY A 108 4.46 18.84 -0.10
N PRO A 109 3.43 19.31 0.63
CA PRO A 109 3.32 19.11 2.06
C PRO A 109 3.34 17.62 2.39
N TRP A 110 4.15 17.21 3.37
CA TRP A 110 4.30 15.80 3.76
C TRP A 110 2.95 15.19 4.14
N LEU A 111 2.15 15.95 4.89
CA LEU A 111 0.80 15.57 5.28
C LEU A 111 -0.10 15.23 4.08
N HIS A 112 0.07 15.90 2.94
CA HIS A 112 -0.77 15.71 1.76
C HIS A 112 -0.19 14.74 0.72
N THR A 113 1.07 14.34 0.88
CA THR A 113 1.79 13.52 -0.10
C THR A 113 2.16 12.12 0.41
N ILE A 114 2.23 11.92 1.73
CA ILE A 114 2.67 10.66 2.36
C ILE A 114 1.88 9.42 1.91
N LEU A 115 0.58 9.58 1.63
CA LEU A 115 -0.32 8.49 1.21
C LEU A 115 -0.18 8.08 -0.26
N PHE A 116 0.61 8.79 -1.09
CA PHE A 116 0.82 8.37 -2.48
C PHE A 116 1.65 7.10 -2.62
N GLU A 117 2.66 6.87 -1.77
CA GLU A 117 3.69 5.84 -2.02
C GLU A 117 3.09 4.45 -2.29
N VAL A 118 2.30 3.93 -1.35
CA VAL A 118 1.85 2.53 -1.41
C VAL A 118 0.86 2.30 -2.55
N PRO A 119 -0.21 3.12 -2.71
CA PRO A 119 -1.12 3.00 -3.85
C PRO A 119 -0.41 3.15 -5.19
N LEU A 120 0.51 4.12 -5.32
CA LEU A 120 1.24 4.36 -6.57
C LEU A 120 2.11 3.15 -6.96
N LEU A 121 2.84 2.57 -6.00
CA LEU A 121 3.66 1.39 -6.26
C LEU A 121 2.79 0.17 -6.64
N ALA A 122 1.64 -0.01 -5.98
CA ALA A 122 0.70 -1.08 -6.31
C ALA A 122 0.10 -0.91 -7.71
N ILE A 123 -0.24 0.33 -8.10
CA ILE A 123 -0.70 0.67 -9.47
C ILE A 123 0.38 0.31 -10.50
N VAL A 124 1.61 0.80 -10.32
CA VAL A 124 2.71 0.53 -11.25
C VAL A 124 2.97 -0.99 -11.37
N SER A 125 2.99 -1.70 -10.24
CA SER A 125 3.17 -3.15 -10.20
C SER A 125 2.09 -3.88 -11.00
N GLU A 126 0.83 -3.54 -10.77
CA GLU A 126 -0.29 -4.22 -11.43
C GLU A 126 -0.44 -3.85 -12.92
N LEU A 127 -0.13 -2.60 -13.30
CA LEU A 127 -0.06 -2.22 -14.72
C LEU A 127 1.05 -2.97 -15.45
N TYR A 128 2.21 -3.11 -14.81
CA TYR A 128 3.31 -3.89 -15.36
C TYR A 128 2.95 -5.37 -15.54
N THR A 129 2.32 -6.01 -14.54
CA THR A 129 1.94 -7.43 -14.63
C THR A 129 0.85 -7.67 -15.67
N ARG A 130 -0.18 -6.82 -15.73
CA ARG A 130 -1.23 -6.89 -16.77
C ARG A 130 -0.67 -6.80 -18.18
N ARG A 131 0.33 -5.93 -18.38
CA ARG A 131 1.00 -5.77 -19.68
C ARG A 131 1.93 -6.93 -20.01
N SER A 132 2.71 -7.38 -19.03
CA SER A 132 3.74 -8.40 -19.23
C SER A 132 3.17 -9.82 -19.31
N HIS A 133 2.00 -10.04 -18.72
CA HIS A 133 1.34 -11.35 -18.64
C HIS A 133 -0.18 -11.20 -18.83
N PRO A 134 -0.67 -10.80 -20.02
CA PRO A 134 -2.09 -10.54 -20.27
C PRO A 134 -2.96 -11.78 -20.08
N ASP A 135 -2.43 -12.96 -20.39
CA ASP A 135 -3.12 -14.25 -20.29
C ASP A 135 -2.72 -15.05 -19.04
N ALA A 136 -2.26 -14.35 -18.00
CA ALA A 136 -1.78 -15.00 -16.78
C ALA A 136 -2.86 -15.86 -16.13
N ASN A 137 -2.62 -17.17 -16.11
CA ASN A 137 -3.40 -18.10 -15.30
C ASN A 137 -2.80 -18.20 -13.89
N LEU A 138 -3.60 -17.87 -12.88
CA LEU A 138 -3.18 -17.91 -11.46
C LEU A 138 -3.13 -19.32 -10.86
N ASN A 139 -3.42 -20.38 -11.61
CA ASN A 139 -3.36 -21.76 -11.11
C ASN A 139 -1.98 -22.14 -10.56
N GLU A 140 -0.90 -21.75 -11.23
CA GLU A 140 0.45 -21.99 -10.71
C GLU A 140 0.71 -21.18 -9.42
N ALA A 141 0.19 -19.95 -9.33
CA ALA A 141 0.30 -19.14 -8.14
C ALA A 141 -0.45 -19.76 -6.95
N ARG A 142 -1.65 -20.30 -7.19
CA ARG A 142 -2.44 -21.07 -6.20
C ARG A 142 -1.74 -22.35 -5.77
N ARG A 143 -1.16 -23.11 -6.72
CA ARG A 143 -0.38 -24.31 -6.42
C ARG A 143 0.78 -23.99 -5.48
N ARG A 144 1.55 -22.93 -5.78
CA ARG A 144 2.66 -22.47 -4.93
C ARG A 144 2.20 -21.98 -3.57
N LEU A 145 1.06 -21.29 -3.48
CA LEU A 145 0.47 -20.87 -2.21
C LEU A 145 0.11 -22.08 -1.34
N ALA A 146 -0.59 -23.06 -1.92
CA ALA A 146 -0.97 -24.29 -1.23
C ALA A 146 0.26 -25.10 -0.76
N GLU A 147 1.29 -25.19 -1.60
CA GLU A 147 2.56 -25.85 -1.25
C GLU A 147 3.22 -25.20 -0.02
N LYS A 148 3.33 -23.86 0.00
CA LYS A 148 3.89 -23.11 1.14
C LYS A 148 3.06 -23.24 2.40
N ILE A 149 1.72 -23.25 2.28
CA ILE A 149 0.82 -23.54 3.40
C ILE A 149 1.06 -24.95 3.95
N GLY A 150 1.25 -25.93 3.07
CA GLY A 150 1.61 -27.30 3.44
C GLY A 150 2.94 -27.36 4.20
N GLN A 151 3.94 -26.60 3.77
CA GLN A 151 5.23 -26.49 4.47
C GLN A 151 5.07 -25.93 5.89
N VAL A 152 4.26 -24.87 6.07
CA VAL A 152 3.98 -24.31 7.41
C VAL A 152 3.27 -25.33 8.30
N ARG A 153 2.27 -26.03 7.76
CA ARG A 153 1.53 -27.08 8.50
C ARG A 153 2.40 -28.27 8.89
N ALA A 154 3.47 -28.54 8.13
CA ALA A 154 4.38 -29.65 8.38
C ALA A 154 5.51 -29.31 9.37
N LEU A 155 5.58 -28.08 9.89
CA LEU A 155 6.49 -27.72 10.97
C LEU A 155 6.15 -28.50 12.25
N ASP A 156 7.13 -28.80 13.09
CA ASP A 156 6.92 -29.48 14.38
C ASP A 156 6.01 -28.66 15.32
N ARG A 157 6.10 -27.32 15.25
CA ARG A 157 5.35 -26.36 16.06
C ARG A 157 4.79 -25.24 15.17
N PRO A 158 3.77 -25.52 14.34
CA PRO A 158 3.28 -24.56 13.34
C PRO A 158 2.69 -23.30 13.98
N ASP A 159 2.12 -23.43 15.18
CA ASP A 159 1.56 -22.31 15.94
C ASP A 159 2.61 -21.36 16.53
N GLU A 160 3.89 -21.76 16.54
CA GLU A 160 4.99 -20.87 16.95
C GLU A 160 5.58 -20.10 15.77
N PHE A 161 5.27 -20.50 14.55
CA PHE A 161 5.68 -19.78 13.35
C PHE A 161 4.67 -18.67 13.06
N ILE A 162 5.01 -17.45 13.47
CA ILE A 162 4.17 -16.27 13.32
C ILE A 162 4.72 -15.33 12.24
N PHE A 163 3.86 -14.90 11.32
CA PHE A 163 4.20 -13.89 10.31
C PHE A 163 3.04 -12.93 10.05
N ALA A 164 3.31 -11.85 9.33
CA ALA A 164 2.30 -10.89 8.87
C ALA A 164 2.45 -10.65 7.37
N ASP A 165 1.33 -10.33 6.70
CA ASP A 165 1.35 -9.95 5.29
C ASP A 165 1.75 -8.47 5.12
N PHE A 166 2.87 -8.20 4.45
CA PHE A 166 3.33 -6.86 4.03
C PHE A 166 3.43 -6.74 2.49
N GLY A 167 2.52 -7.39 1.76
CA GLY A 167 2.60 -7.58 0.31
C GLY A 167 2.09 -6.43 -0.57
N THR A 168 1.45 -5.38 -0.03
CA THR A 168 0.67 -4.39 -0.80
C THR A 168 1.45 -3.74 -1.95
N ARG A 169 2.62 -3.16 -1.66
CA ARG A 169 3.38 -2.29 -2.58
C ARG A 169 3.81 -2.95 -3.90
N ARG A 170 4.00 -4.27 -3.90
CA ARG A 170 4.53 -5.02 -5.07
C ARG A 170 3.67 -6.24 -5.38
N ARG A 171 2.39 -6.20 -5.00
CA ARG A 171 1.45 -7.26 -5.30
C ARG A 171 1.33 -7.46 -6.81
N TYR A 172 1.06 -8.69 -7.22
CA TYR A 172 0.84 -9.03 -8.62
C TYR A 172 -0.39 -8.30 -9.18
N SER A 173 -1.49 -8.38 -8.44
CA SER A 173 -2.71 -7.60 -8.63
C SER A 173 -3.43 -7.50 -7.29
N ARG A 174 -4.36 -6.56 -7.18
CA ARG A 174 -5.28 -6.48 -6.04
C ARG A 174 -6.00 -7.80 -5.82
N ALA A 175 -6.65 -8.32 -6.86
CA ALA A 175 -7.41 -9.57 -6.78
C ALA A 175 -6.58 -10.76 -6.29
N TRP A 176 -5.32 -10.86 -6.74
CA TRP A 176 -4.43 -11.91 -6.25
C TRP A 176 -4.00 -11.71 -4.79
N HIS A 177 -3.74 -10.46 -4.38
CA HIS A 177 -3.43 -10.15 -2.98
C HIS A 177 -4.61 -10.50 -2.06
N ASP A 178 -5.83 -10.17 -2.46
CA ASP A 178 -7.06 -10.51 -1.74
C ASP A 178 -7.19 -12.02 -1.57
N GLU A 179 -6.97 -12.77 -2.65
CA GLU A 179 -7.00 -14.24 -2.61
C GLU A 179 -5.95 -14.80 -1.66
N VAL A 180 -4.70 -14.32 -1.75
CA VAL A 180 -3.60 -14.79 -0.90
C VAL A 180 -3.92 -14.56 0.58
N VAL A 181 -4.31 -13.34 0.98
CA VAL A 181 -4.54 -13.04 2.41
C VAL A 181 -5.77 -13.77 2.93
N THR A 182 -6.84 -13.87 2.13
CA THR A 182 -8.04 -14.63 2.49
C THR A 182 -7.73 -16.10 2.72
N VAL A 183 -6.95 -16.72 1.82
CA VAL A 183 -6.55 -18.13 1.96
C VAL A 183 -5.64 -18.33 3.15
N LEU A 184 -4.65 -17.46 3.40
CA LEU A 184 -3.78 -17.57 4.56
C LEU A 184 -4.56 -17.44 5.88
N ALA A 185 -5.48 -16.47 5.97
CA ALA A 185 -6.34 -16.27 7.14
C ALA A 185 -7.24 -17.47 7.42
N ARG A 186 -7.69 -18.17 6.38
CA ARG A 186 -8.51 -19.38 6.52
C ARG A 186 -7.69 -20.63 6.85
N GLU A 187 -6.59 -20.84 6.15
CA GLU A 187 -5.86 -22.11 6.16
C GLU A 187 -4.84 -22.22 7.31
N ILE A 188 -4.24 -21.10 7.73
CA ILE A 188 -3.23 -21.05 8.80
C ILE A 188 -3.45 -19.84 9.73
N PRO A 189 -4.64 -19.72 10.35
CA PRO A 189 -5.00 -18.56 11.18
C PRO A 189 -4.11 -18.38 12.41
N SER A 190 -3.52 -19.45 12.96
CA SER A 190 -2.60 -19.37 14.10
C SER A 190 -1.26 -18.75 13.70
N SER A 191 -0.80 -18.98 12.47
CA SER A 191 0.46 -18.45 11.96
C SER A 191 0.34 -17.03 11.39
N LEU A 192 -0.79 -16.68 10.76
CA LEU A 192 -1.00 -15.33 10.20
C LEU A 192 -1.46 -14.35 11.29
N ARG A 193 -0.55 -13.48 11.75
CA ARG A 193 -0.85 -12.50 12.79
C ARG A 193 -1.76 -11.37 12.33
N GLY A 194 -1.71 -11.02 11.05
CA GLY A 194 -2.42 -9.88 10.47
C GLY A 194 -1.81 -9.44 9.14
N THR A 195 -2.21 -8.26 8.66
CA THR A 195 -1.76 -7.66 7.39
C THR A 195 -1.48 -6.17 7.57
N SER A 196 -0.53 -5.61 6.82
CA SER A 196 -0.39 -4.15 6.75
C SER A 196 -1.49 -3.48 5.96
N ASN A 197 -2.14 -4.18 5.03
CA ASN A 197 -3.16 -3.61 4.17
C ASN A 197 -4.43 -3.32 4.98
N VAL A 198 -4.76 -2.03 5.14
CA VAL A 198 -5.82 -1.59 6.07
C VAL A 198 -7.20 -2.06 5.60
N ARG A 199 -7.45 -2.05 4.29
CA ARG A 199 -8.70 -2.57 3.70
C ARG A 199 -8.84 -4.06 3.99
N LEU A 200 -7.81 -4.88 3.70
CA LEU A 200 -7.88 -6.32 3.97
C LEU A 200 -8.00 -6.62 5.47
N ALA A 201 -7.35 -5.81 6.33
CA ALA A 201 -7.52 -5.93 7.77
C ALA A 201 -8.98 -5.73 8.18
N ARG A 202 -9.63 -4.70 7.66
CA ARG A 202 -11.07 -4.44 7.89
C ARG A 202 -11.93 -5.57 7.33
N ASP A 203 -11.79 -5.88 6.04
CA ASP A 203 -12.68 -6.77 5.30
C ASP A 203 -12.63 -8.21 5.84
N LEU A 204 -11.47 -8.64 6.34
CA LEU A 204 -11.25 -10.00 6.86
C LEU A 204 -11.25 -10.08 8.40
N GLY A 205 -11.44 -8.96 9.10
CA GLY A 205 -11.36 -8.90 10.57
C GLY A 205 -9.97 -9.24 11.12
N LEU A 206 -8.91 -8.96 10.35
CA LEU A 206 -7.52 -9.18 10.75
C LEU A 206 -6.96 -7.96 11.50
N VAL A 207 -5.88 -8.18 12.25
CA VAL A 207 -5.16 -7.09 12.90
C VAL A 207 -4.38 -6.29 11.85
N PRO A 208 -4.54 -4.95 11.76
CA PRO A 208 -3.68 -4.11 10.94
C PRO A 208 -2.29 -4.00 11.60
N ILE A 209 -1.23 -4.41 10.88
CA ILE A 209 0.14 -4.49 11.41
C ILE A 209 1.06 -3.52 10.67
N GLY A 210 1.78 -2.69 11.42
CA GLY A 210 2.82 -1.83 10.89
C GLY A 210 3.63 -1.20 12.00
N THR A 211 4.82 -0.74 11.66
CA THR A 211 5.72 -0.01 12.55
C THR A 211 5.81 1.45 12.09
N MET A 212 6.97 2.07 12.19
CA MET A 212 7.34 3.24 11.38
C MET A 212 8.15 2.81 10.16
N ALA A 213 8.17 3.64 9.12
CA ALA A 213 9.06 3.47 7.98
C ALA A 213 10.27 4.40 8.06
N HIS A 214 11.29 4.12 7.24
CA HIS A 214 12.53 4.91 7.22
C HIS A 214 12.28 6.38 6.89
N GLU A 215 11.24 6.73 6.12
CA GLU A 215 10.94 8.14 5.78
C GLU A 215 10.78 9.01 7.02
N PHE A 216 10.24 8.47 8.11
CA PHE A 216 10.03 9.22 9.35
C PHE A 216 11.36 9.64 9.99
N ILE A 217 12.35 8.73 9.96
CA ILE A 217 13.70 9.00 10.49
C ILE A 217 14.50 9.87 9.51
N GLN A 218 14.32 9.67 8.20
CA GLN A 218 14.96 10.50 7.18
C GLN A 218 14.47 11.95 7.23
N ALA A 219 13.17 12.17 7.44
CA ALA A 219 12.61 13.50 7.58
C ALA A 219 13.23 14.25 8.77
N ALA A 220 13.45 13.58 9.90
CA ALA A 220 14.11 14.17 11.07
C ALA A 220 15.55 14.68 10.82
N GLN A 221 16.19 14.32 9.70
CA GLN A 221 17.49 14.87 9.31
C GLN A 221 17.38 16.30 8.76
N ALA A 222 16.19 16.68 8.29
CA ALA A 222 15.90 17.98 7.69
C ALA A 222 14.84 18.79 8.46
N LEU A 223 14.14 18.17 9.41
CA LEU A 223 13.16 18.82 10.28
C LEU A 223 13.86 19.33 11.55
N GLY A 224 13.88 20.66 11.72
CA GLY A 224 14.51 21.41 12.80
C GLY A 224 14.57 22.89 12.45
#